data_AF-A0A1I0QK62-F1
#
_entry.id   AF-A0A1I0QK62-F1
#
_cell.length_a   1.000
_cell.length_b   1.000
_cell.length_c   1.000
_cell.angle_alpha   90.00
_cell.angle_beta   90.00
_cell.angle_gamma   90.00
#
_symmetry.space_group_name_H-M   'P 1'
#
loop_
_entity.id
_entity.type
_entity.pdbx_description
1 polymer ?
#
loop_
_entity_poly.entity_id
_entity_poly.type
_entity_poly.pdbx_seq_one_letter_code
_entity_poly.pdbx_strand_id
1 'polypeptide(L)' 'MLQNLGALGIVGLVILIAGIALIAYANLVIAVGMALVLAGLGLVVKSLISGMLQNFGMF' A
#
# COMPACT_ATOMS: atom_id res chain seq x y z
N MET A 1 3.14 -6.12 -10.45
CA MET A 1 1.84 -5.43 -10.27
C MET A 1 1.91 -3.93 -10.59
N LEU A 2 3.07 -3.26 -10.45
CA LEU A 2 3.24 -1.83 -10.78
C LEU A 2 2.84 -1.45 -12.22
N GLN A 3 2.91 -2.40 -13.16
CA GLN A 3 2.47 -2.21 -14.55
C GLN A 3 0.93 -2.16 -14.71
N ASN A 4 0.18 -2.69 -13.73
CA ASN A 4 -1.29 -2.72 -13.72
C ASN A 4 -1.90 -1.70 -12.74
N LEU A 5 -1.08 -0.83 -12.11
CA LEU A 5 -1.55 0.13 -11.10
C LEU A 5 -2.44 1.22 -11.71
N GLY A 6 -2.43 1.38 -13.04
CA GLY A 6 -3.07 2.51 -13.73
C GLY A 6 -2.45 3.85 -13.31
N ALA A 7 -2.84 4.94 -13.96
CA ALA A 7 -2.33 6.28 -13.63
C ALA A 7 -2.60 6.64 -12.16
N LEU A 8 -3.79 6.31 -11.64
CA LEU A 8 -4.17 6.59 -10.25
C LEU A 8 -3.35 5.82 -9.23
N GLY A 9 -3.03 4.54 -9.47
CA GLY A 9 -2.20 3.78 -8.55
C GLY A 9 -0.78 4.30 -8.47
N ILE A 10 -0.23 4.78 -9.58
CA ILE A 10 1.10 5.42 -9.61
C ILE A 10 1.07 6.72 -8.80
N VAL A 11 0.06 7.57 -9.00
CA VAL A 11 -0.11 8.81 -8.21
C VAL A 11 -0.24 8.49 -6.72
N GLY A 12 -1.05 7.49 -6.36
CA GLY A 12 -1.18 7.03 -4.98
C GLY A 12 0.15 6.57 -4.37
N LEU A 13 0.96 5.83 -5.14
CA LEU A 13 2.29 5.39 -4.71
C LEU A 13 3.24 6.57 -4.47
N VAL A 14 3.23 7.56 -5.36
CA VAL A 14 4.05 8.78 -5.21
C VAL A 14 3.65 9.55 -3.95
N ILE A 15 2.34 9.72 -3.71
CA ILE A 15 1.83 10.39 -2.51
C ILE A 15 2.22 9.60 -1.24
N LEU A 16 2.13 8.27 -1.28
CA LEU A 16 2.52 7.42 -0.16
C LEU A 16 4.00 7.59 0.18
N ILE A 17 4.88 7.55 -0.82
CA ILE A 17 6.33 7.73 -0.63
C ILE A 17 6.61 9.14 -0.11
N ALA A 18 5.95 10.17 -0.67
CA ALA A 18 6.11 11.55 -0.22
C ALA A 18 5.67 11.75 1.24
N GLY A 19 4.55 11.14 1.65
CA GLY A 19 4.07 11.19 3.03
C GLY A 19 5.04 10.53 4.01
N ILE A 20 5.56 9.35 3.68
CA ILE A 20 6.57 8.67 4.52
C ILE A 20 7.85 9.50 4.59
N ALA A 21 8.32 10.07 3.48
CA ALA A 21 9.51 10.90 3.44
C ALA A 21 9.35 12.18 4.29
N LEU A 22 8.18 12.81 4.25
CA LEU A 22 7.87 13.98 5.07
C LEU A 22 7.86 13.63 6.57
N ILE A 23 7.30 12.48 6.95
CA ILE A 23 7.32 12.01 8.34
C ILE A 23 8.76 11.64 8.76
N ALA A 24 9.54 11.02 7.87
CA ALA A 24 10.93 10.66 8.14
C ALA A 24 11.81 11.88 8.42
N TYR A 25 11.53 13.02 7.78
CA TYR A 25 12.20 14.29 8.06
C TYR A 25 11.97 14.77 9.50
N ALA A 26 10.78 14.53 10.07
CA ALA A 26 10.45 14.91 11.43
C ALA A 26 10.87 13.86 12.48
N ASN A 27 10.61 12.58 12.21
CA ASN A 27 10.95 11.47 13.10
C ASN A 27 11.03 10.13 12.36
N LEU A 28 12.24 9.57 12.29
CA LEU A 28 12.53 8.28 11.67
C LEU A 28 11.77 7.10 12.29
N VAL A 29 11.60 7.09 13.62
CA VAL A 29 10.92 5.99 14.32
C VAL A 29 9.43 5.96 13.94
N ILE A 30 8.79 7.13 13.87
CA ILE A 30 7.38 7.25 13.46
C ILE A 30 7.22 6.86 11.99
N ALA A 31 8.14 7.27 11.12
CA ALA A 31 8.10 6.92 9.71
C ALA A 31 8.19 5.40 9.48
N VAL A 32 9.06 4.71 10.21
CA VAL A 32 9.15 3.25 10.16
C VAL A 32 7.87 2.60 10.66
N GLY A 33 7.30 3.09 11.78
CA GLY A 33 6.00 2.60 12.28
C GLY A 33 4.88 2.76 11.25
N MET A 34 4.79 3.94 10.62
CA MET A 34 3.86 4.22 9.52
C MET A 34 4.06 3.29 8.32
N ALA A 35 5.31 3.06 7.90
CA ALA A 35 5.62 2.19 6.78
C ALA A 35 5.18 0.73 7.06
N LEU A 36 5.37 0.25 8.29
CA LEU A 36 4.90 -1.07 8.72
C LEU A 36 3.37 -1.17 8.72
N VAL A 37 2.66 -0.13 9.20
CA VAL A 37 1.20 -0.07 9.14
C VAL A 37 0.71 -0.16 7.69
N LEU A 38 1.29 0.62 6.79
CA LEU A 38 0.91 0.62 5.36
C LEU A 38 1.22 -0.72 4.68
N ALA A 39 2.37 -1.32 4.99
CA ALA A 39 2.71 -2.65 4.49
C ALA A 39 1.71 -3.72 4.96
N GLY A 40 1.36 -3.73 6.25
CA GLY A 40 0.35 -4.62 6.81
C GLY A 40 -1.02 -4.42 6.17
N LEU A 41 -1.43 -3.17 5.97
CA LEU A 41 -2.70 -2.84 5.33
C LEU A 41 -2.75 -3.32 3.88
N GLY A 42 -1.65 -3.19 3.13
CA GLY A 42 -1.52 -3.74 1.78
C GLY A 42 -1.67 -5.26 1.74
N LEU A 43 -1.11 -5.99 2.72
CA LEU A 43 -1.27 -7.44 2.84
C LEU A 43 -2.72 -7.82 3.14
N VAL A 44 -3.38 -7.12 4.08
CA VAL A 44 -4.78 -7.34 4.42
C VAL A 44 -5.66 -7.13 3.21
N VAL A 45 -5.55 -5.99 2.53
CA VAL A 45 -6.33 -5.68 1.32
C VAL A 45 -6.09 -6.72 0.23
N LYS A 46 -4.84 -7.12 -0.01
CA LYS A 46 -4.53 -8.18 -0.97
C LYS A 46 -5.25 -9.49 -0.62
N SER A 47 -5.19 -9.92 0.64
CA SER A 47 -5.86 -11.15 1.08
C SER A 47 -7.39 -11.09 0.92
N LEU A 48 -7.99 -9.93 1.22
CA LEU A 48 -9.41 -9.69 1.04
C LEU A 48 -9.83 -9.78 -0.43
N ILE A 49 -9.08 -9.11 -1.32
CA ILE A 49 -9.35 -9.15 -2.76
C ILE A 49 -9.16 -10.57 -3.29
N SER A 50 -8.08 -11.26 -2.92
CA SER A 50 -7.83 -12.64 -3.36
C SER A 50 -8.94 -13.58 -2.90
N GLY A 51 -9.35 -13.52 -1.63
CA GLY A 51 -10.45 -14.35 -1.11
C GLY A 51 -11.79 -14.01 -1.77
N MET A 52 -12.06 -12.73 -2.04
CA MET A 52 -13.25 -12.30 -2.76
C MET A 52 -13.28 -12.86 -4.18
N LEU A 53 -12.20 -12.74 -4.94
CA LEU A 53 -12.11 -13.24 -6.32
C LEU A 53 -12.22 -14.77 -6.37
N GLN A 54 -11.67 -15.47 -5.36
CA GLN A 54 -11.83 -16.92 -5.21
C GLN A 54 -13.31 -17.30 -4.96
N ASN A 55 -14.03 -16.54 -4.13
CA ASN A 55 -15.47 -16.75 -3.93
C ASN A 55 -16.30 -16.50 -5.21
N PHE A 56 -15.80 -15.67 -6.12
CA PHE A 56 -16.41 -15.45 -7.44
C PHE A 56 -15.99 -16.50 -8.50
N GLY A 57 -15.24 -17.54 -8.13
CA GLY A 57 -14.79 -18.58 -9.04
C GLY A 57 -13.73 -18.11 -10.05
N MET A 58 -13.13 -16.94 -9.83
CA MET A 58 -12.04 -16.41 -10.66
C MET A 58 -10.66 -17.01 -10.31
N PHE A 59 -10.61 -17.94 -9.35
CA PHE A 59 -9.44 -18.74 -8.97
C PHE A 59 -9.85 -20.13 -8.46
#